data_AF-A0A8T2ICU7-F1
#
_entry.id   AF-A0A8T2ICU7-F1
#
_cell.length_a   1.000
_cell.length_b   1.000
_cell.length_c   1.000
_cell.angle_alpha   90.00
_cell.angle_beta   90.00
_cell.angle_gamma   90.00
#
_symmetry.space_group_name_H-M   'P 1'
#
loop_
_entity.id
_entity.type
_entity.pdbx_description
1 polymer ?
#
loop_
_entity_poly.entity_id
_entity_poly.type
_entity_poly.pdbx_seq_one_letter_code
_entity_poly.pdbx_strand_id
1 'polypeptide(L)'
;MAETKVIYHLDEEETPYLVKVPVPAQEIRLRDFKAALGRGHAKYFFKAMDQDFGVVKEEISDDNAKLPCFNGRVVSWLVPPESAQPDPAPPTSDLRPEPSPVHHQCLHPLQSGPAV
;
A
#
# COMPACT_ATOMS: atom_id res chain seq x y z
N MET A 1 -13.96 15.62 -28.06
CA MET A 1 -12.54 15.25 -27.92
C MET A 1 -12.46 13.73 -27.84
N ALA A 2 -11.43 13.11 -28.41
CA ALA A 2 -11.24 11.66 -28.25
C ALA A 2 -10.66 11.37 -26.85
N GLU A 3 -11.10 10.29 -26.22
CA GLU A 3 -10.68 9.87 -24.87
C GLU A 3 -10.15 8.42 -24.90
N THR A 4 -9.31 8.10 -23.92
CA THR A 4 -8.85 6.74 -23.65
C THR A 4 -9.39 6.28 -22.31
N LYS A 5 -9.93 5.06 -22.26
CA LYS A 5 -10.38 4.43 -21.00
C LYS A 5 -9.23 3.64 -20.41
N VAL A 6 -8.75 4.02 -19.23
CA VAL A 6 -7.72 3.27 -18.51
C VAL A 6 -8.38 2.53 -17.37
N ILE A 7 -8.27 1.21 -17.39
CA ILE A 7 -8.73 0.31 -16.33
C ILE A 7 -7.51 -0.08 -15.51
N TYR A 8 -7.51 0.15 -14.19
CA TYR A 8 -6.34 -0.09 -13.37
C TYR A 8 -6.66 -0.83 -12.07
N HIS A 9 -5.74 -1.70 -11.66
CA HIS A 9 -5.81 -2.46 -10.42
C HIS A 9 -4.85 -1.86 -9.38
N LEU A 10 -5.28 -1.83 -8.12
CA LEU A 10 -4.49 -1.44 -6.96
C LEU A 10 -4.44 -2.62 -5.99
N ASP A 11 -3.23 -3.03 -5.58
CA ASP A 11 -2.99 -4.06 -4.55
C ASP A 11 -3.84 -5.33 -4.76
N GLU A 12 -4.53 -5.82 -3.71
CA GLU A 12 -5.35 -7.03 -3.70
C GLU A 12 -6.84 -6.78 -4.04
N GLU A 13 -7.17 -5.59 -4.57
CA GLU A 13 -8.56 -5.23 -4.83
C GLU A 13 -9.14 -6.01 -6.03
N GLU A 14 -10.29 -6.67 -5.85
CA GLU A 14 -10.92 -7.49 -6.89
C GLU A 14 -11.54 -6.65 -8.01
N THR A 15 -12.11 -5.49 -7.67
CA THR A 15 -12.79 -4.62 -8.64
C THR A 15 -11.82 -3.58 -9.18
N PRO A 16 -11.53 -3.53 -10.49
CA PRO A 16 -10.64 -2.53 -11.04
C PRO A 16 -11.33 -1.17 -11.15
N TYR A 17 -10.53 -0.11 -11.07
CA TYR A 17 -10.95 1.26 -11.27
C TYR A 17 -10.92 1.64 -12.75
N LEU A 18 -11.71 2.64 -13.14
CA LEU A 18 -11.73 3.19 -14.49
C LEU A 18 -11.57 4.70 -14.45
N VAL A 19 -10.60 5.22 -15.20
CA VAL A 19 -10.43 6.65 -15.48
C VAL A 19 -10.52 6.92 -16.98
N LYS A 20 -11.08 8.08 -17.33
CA LYS A 20 -11.15 8.57 -18.71
C LYS A 20 -10.11 9.67 -18.89
N VAL A 21 -9.11 9.39 -19.69
CA VAL A 21 -8.03 10.35 -19.99
C VAL A 21 -8.42 11.09 -21.28
N PRO A 22 -8.44 12.44 -21.29
CA PRO A 22 -8.83 13.25 -22.46
C PRO A 22 -7.71 13.31 -23.51
N VAL A 23 -7.12 12.16 -23.83
CA VAL A 23 -6.07 11.98 -24.82
C VAL A 23 -6.47 10.81 -25.73
N PRO A 24 -6.33 10.93 -27.06
CA PRO A 24 -6.60 9.84 -27.98
C PRO A 24 -5.71 8.62 -27.69
N ALA A 25 -6.25 7.41 -27.88
CA ALA A 25 -5.55 6.17 -27.56
C ALA A 25 -4.25 5.95 -28.35
N GLN A 26 -4.08 6.61 -29.49
CA GLN A 26 -2.88 6.54 -30.33
C GLN A 26 -1.73 7.44 -29.81
N GLU A 27 -2.07 8.36 -28.91
CA GLU A 27 -1.18 9.43 -28.43
C GLU A 27 -0.95 9.39 -26.93
N ILE A 28 -1.76 8.64 -26.18
CA ILE A 28 -1.66 8.54 -24.73
C ILE A 28 -0.30 8.00 -24.28
N ARG A 29 0.27 8.67 -23.29
CA ARG A 29 1.55 8.35 -22.67
C ARG A 29 1.39 8.13 -21.17
N LEU A 30 2.45 7.59 -20.56
CA LEU A 30 2.48 7.38 -19.12
C LEU A 30 2.22 8.66 -18.31
N ARG A 31 2.79 9.80 -18.73
CA ARG A 31 2.55 11.10 -18.06
C ARG A 31 1.07 11.48 -18.00
N ASP A 32 0.29 11.18 -19.04
CA ASP A 32 -1.12 11.55 -19.12
C ASP A 32 -1.93 10.73 -18.12
N PHE A 33 -1.59 9.45 -18.00
CA PHE A 33 -2.19 8.56 -17.00
C PHE A 33 -1.81 8.96 -15.57
N LYS A 34 -0.53 9.24 -15.30
CA LYS A 34 -0.06 9.74 -13.99
C LYS A 34 -0.76 11.05 -13.58
N ALA A 35 -0.90 11.99 -14.52
CA ALA A 35 -1.62 13.23 -14.31
C ALA A 35 -3.09 12.99 -13.96
N ALA A 36 -3.76 12.07 -14.67
CA ALA A 36 -5.15 11.72 -14.39
C ALA A 36 -5.37 11.07 -13.02
N LEU A 37 -4.37 10.34 -12.50
CA LEU A 37 -4.43 9.73 -11.17
C LEU A 37 -4.07 10.69 -10.03
N GLY A 38 -3.38 11.80 -10.33
CA GLY A 38 -2.79 12.67 -9.30
C GLY A 38 -1.73 11.98 -8.45
N ARG A 39 -1.10 10.91 -8.96
CA ARG A 39 -0.08 10.10 -8.26
C ARG A 39 1.10 9.82 -9.18
N GLY A 40 2.32 10.10 -8.72
CA GLY A 40 3.55 9.92 -9.50
C GLY A 40 4.47 8.78 -9.04
N HIS A 41 4.22 8.21 -7.87
CA HIS A 41 5.16 7.30 -7.19
C HIS A 41 4.53 5.90 -7.11
N ALA A 42 4.65 5.13 -8.18
CA ALA A 42 4.32 3.71 -8.27
C ALA A 42 5.12 3.09 -9.42
N LYS A 43 5.22 1.76 -9.45
CA LYS A 43 5.57 1.04 -10.69
C LYS A 43 4.30 0.78 -11.47
N TYR A 44 4.35 1.00 -12.78
CA TYR A 44 3.20 0.89 -13.67
C TYR A 44 3.43 -0.24 -14.64
N PHE A 45 2.59 -1.27 -14.55
CA PHE A 45 2.57 -2.38 -15.49
C PHE A 45 1.35 -2.27 -16.40
N PHE A 46 1.48 -2.70 -17.65
CA PHE A 46 0.44 -2.59 -18.66
C PHE A 46 0.22 -3.90 -19.38
N LYS A 47 -1.03 -4.19 -19.74
CA LYS A 47 -1.35 -5.35 -20.57
C LYS A 47 -0.87 -5.06 -21.98
N ALA A 48 0.20 -5.72 -22.40
CA ALA A 48 0.79 -5.56 -23.71
C ALA A 48 0.70 -6.86 -24.53
N MET A 49 0.98 -6.76 -25.82
CA MET A 49 1.16 -7.90 -26.71
C MET A 49 2.64 -7.94 -27.11
N ASP A 50 3.33 -8.98 -26.67
CA ASP A 50 4.67 -9.35 -27.10
C ASP A 50 4.58 -10.33 -28.29
N GLN A 51 5.57 -10.28 -29.19
CA GLN A 51 5.55 -11.06 -30.43
C GLN A 51 5.80 -12.56 -30.21
N ASP A 52 6.56 -12.91 -29.17
CA ASP A 52 6.99 -14.28 -28.89
C ASP A 52 6.16 -14.91 -27.77
N PHE A 53 5.81 -14.11 -26.76
CA PHE A 53 5.13 -14.57 -25.55
C PHE A 53 3.62 -14.30 -25.56
N GLY A 54 3.12 -13.49 -26.49
CA GLY A 54 1.72 -13.09 -26.53
C GLY A 54 1.39 -12.06 -25.44
N VAL A 55 0.32 -12.29 -24.67
CA VAL A 55 -0.15 -11.29 -23.68
C VAL A 55 0.77 -11.26 -22.45
N VAL A 56 1.38 -10.10 -22.19
CA VAL A 56 2.32 -9.89 -21.06
C VAL A 56 1.96 -8.66 -20.21
N LYS A 57 2.58 -8.54 -19.02
CA LYS A 57 2.57 -7.34 -18.19
C LYS A 57 3.87 -6.57 -18.40
N GLU A 58 3.87 -5.60 -19.30
CA GLU A 58 5.03 -4.75 -19.59
C GLU A 58 5.16 -3.65 -18.54
N GLU A 59 6.35 -3.49 -17.94
CA GLU A 59 6.65 -2.34 -17.07
C GLU A 59 7.00 -1.12 -17.92
N ILE A 60 6.35 0.02 -17.67
CA ILE A 60 6.69 1.28 -18.32
C ILE A 60 6.96 2.33 -17.25
N SER A 61 8.18 2.87 -17.28
CA SER A 61 8.66 3.89 -16.33
C SER A 61 8.91 5.26 -16.97
N ASP A 62 9.13 5.34 -18.28
CA ASP A 62 9.33 6.60 -19.02
C ASP A 62 7.99 7.33 -19.24
N ASP A 63 7.90 8.55 -18.73
CA ASP A 63 6.76 9.46 -18.87
C ASP A 63 6.40 9.78 -20.33
N ASN A 64 7.37 9.67 -21.24
CA ASN A 64 7.16 9.94 -22.65
C ASN A 64 6.77 8.70 -23.46
N ALA A 65 6.84 7.50 -22.89
CA ALA A 65 6.47 6.27 -23.57
C ALA A 65 4.96 6.18 -23.80
N LYS A 66 4.57 5.66 -24.97
CA LYS A 66 3.17 5.39 -25.30
C LYS A 66 2.65 4.19 -24.53
N LEU A 67 1.39 4.22 -24.14
CA LEU A 67 0.78 3.08 -23.44
C LEU A 67 0.25 2.03 -24.43
N PRO A 68 0.35 0.72 -24.09
CA PRO A 68 -0.29 -0.34 -24.85
C PRO A 68 -1.82 -0.16 -24.86
N CYS A 69 -2.38 0.04 -26.04
CA CYS A 69 -3.80 0.31 -26.25
C CYS A 69 -4.47 -0.78 -27.10
N PHE A 70 -5.64 -1.26 -26.68
CA PHE A 70 -6.49 -2.15 -27.46
C PHE A 70 -7.93 -1.65 -27.46
N ASN A 71 -8.47 -1.33 -28.64
CA ASN A 71 -9.84 -0.78 -28.79
C ASN A 71 -10.12 0.46 -27.92
N GLY A 72 -9.17 1.38 -27.83
CA GLY A 72 -9.29 2.60 -27.03
C GLY A 72 -9.24 2.38 -25.52
N ARG A 73 -8.77 1.20 -25.09
CA ARG A 73 -8.63 0.82 -23.68
C ARG A 73 -7.18 0.49 -23.36
N VAL A 74 -6.77 0.88 -22.15
CA VAL A 74 -5.52 0.48 -21.52
C VAL A 74 -5.88 -0.30 -20.25
N VAL A 75 -5.14 -1.37 -19.96
CA VAL A 75 -5.26 -2.11 -18.70
C VAL A 75 -3.93 -1.99 -17.97
N SER A 76 -3.97 -1.56 -16.71
CA SER A 76 -2.79 -1.35 -15.89
C SER A 76 -2.87 -2.04 -14.52
N TRP A 77 -1.71 -2.35 -13.96
CA TRP A 77 -1.53 -2.76 -12.57
C TRP A 77 -0.53 -1.80 -11.93
N LEU A 78 -0.95 -1.16 -10.85
CA LEU A 78 -0.10 -0.25 -10.09
C LEU A 78 0.44 -0.99 -8.89
N VAL A 79 1.76 -0.93 -8.73
CA VAL A 79 2.44 -1.42 -7.52
C VAL A 79 2.96 -0.18 -6.79
N PRO A 80 2.34 0.22 -5.66
CA PRO A 80 2.85 1.33 -4.87
C PRO A 80 4.29 1.03 -4.42
N PRO A 81 5.13 2.06 -4.20
CA PRO A 81 6.41 1.87 -3.54
C PRO A 81 6.13 1.17 -2.22
N GLU A 82 6.91 0.14 -1.92
CA GLU A 82 6.83 -0.58 -0.66
C GLU A 82 6.80 0.46 0.45
N SER A 83 5.67 0.59 1.16
CA SER A 83 5.66 1.35 2.40
C SER A 83 6.67 0.61 3.25
N ALA A 84 7.83 1.23 3.51
CA ALA A 84 8.83 0.66 4.39
C ALA A 84 8.08 0.20 5.65
N GLN A 85 7.88 -1.11 5.78
CA GLN A 85 7.34 -1.67 7.00
C GLN A 85 8.29 -1.17 8.08
N PRO A 86 7.82 -0.46 9.13
CA PRO A 86 8.68 -0.24 10.27
C PRO A 86 9.13 -1.63 10.70
N ASP A 87 10.45 -1.84 10.71
CA ASP A 87 11.10 -3.07 11.16
C ASP A 87 10.34 -3.57 12.39
N PRO A 88 9.85 -4.82 12.43
CA PRO A 88 9.13 -5.31 13.58
C PRO A 88 10.04 -5.13 14.79
N ALA A 89 9.67 -4.20 15.68
CA ALA A 89 10.45 -3.91 16.86
C ALA A 89 10.83 -5.24 17.54
N PRO A 90 12.09 -5.41 17.98
CA PRO A 90 12.51 -6.65 18.61
C PRO A 90 11.54 -6.99 19.74
N PRO A 91 11.16 -8.26 19.92
CA PRO A 91 10.18 -8.64 20.93
C PRO A 91 10.66 -8.14 22.29
N THR A 92 9.98 -7.13 22.83
CA THR A 92 10.08 -6.78 24.25
C THR A 92 9.69 -8.03 25.02
N SER A 93 10.69 -8.65 25.65
CA SER A 93 10.49 -9.82 26.50
C SER A 93 9.50 -9.45 27.59
N ASP A 94 8.35 -10.13 27.54
CA ASP A 94 7.29 -10.15 28.52
C ASP A 94 7.87 -10.62 29.87
N LEU A 95 8.15 -9.69 30.77
CA LEU A 95 8.31 -10.00 32.19
C LEU A 95 6.90 -10.23 32.75
N ARG A 96 6.52 -11.50 32.75
CA ARG A 96 5.29 -12.08 33.32
C ARG A 96 4.91 -11.48 34.69
N PRO A 97 3.61 -11.22 34.95
CA PRO A 97 3.12 -10.70 36.24
C PRO A 97 3.19 -11.74 37.37
N GLU A 98 3.67 -11.32 38.55
CA GLU A 98 3.54 -12.11 39.79
C GLU A 98 2.21 -11.75 40.49
N PRO A 99 1.38 -12.74 40.88
CA PRO A 99 0.09 -12.47 41.51
C PRO A 99 0.24 -12.15 43.01
N SER A 100 -0.37 -11.06 43.45
CA SER A 100 -0.45 -10.68 44.87
C SER A 100 -1.22 -11.69 45.71
N PRO A 101 -0.72 -12.14 46.88
CA PRO A 101 -1.57 -12.71 47.91
C PRO A 101 -2.03 -11.62 48.89
N VAL A 102 -3.35 -11.51 48.99
CA VAL A 102 -4.09 -10.78 50.02
C VAL A 102 -3.79 -11.41 51.38
N HIS A 103 -3.30 -10.63 52.35
CA HIS A 103 -3.50 -10.98 53.76
C HIS A 103 -4.29 -9.88 54.47
N HIS A 104 -5.47 -10.31 54.91
CA HIS A 104 -6.37 -9.60 55.78
C HIS A 104 -5.69 -9.22 57.10
N GLN A 105 -5.92 -7.96 57.51
CA GLN A 105 -6.04 -7.42 58.87
C GLN A 105 -5.28 -8.11 60.02
N CYS A 106 -4.49 -7.33 60.75
CA CYS A 106 -4.56 -7.34 62.22
C CYS A 106 -3.99 -6.02 62.82
N LEU A 107 -4.94 -5.17 63.23
CA LEU A 107 -4.98 -4.30 64.42
C LEU A 107 -3.65 -3.86 65.09
N HIS A 108 -3.48 -2.54 65.20
CA HIS A 108 -2.60 -1.90 66.19
C HIS A 108 -2.97 -2.32 67.62
N PRO A 109 -2.00 -2.31 68.55
CA PRO A 109 -2.15 -1.37 69.66
C PRO A 109 -0.87 -0.60 70.05
N LEU A 110 -1.07 0.71 70.25
CA LEU A 110 -0.70 1.57 71.38
C LEU A 110 0.54 1.22 72.27
N GLN A 111 1.50 2.16 72.29
CA GLN A 111 2.26 2.75 73.42
C GLN A 111 2.81 1.86 74.56
N SER A 112 4.11 1.98 74.86
CA SER A 112 4.68 2.40 76.18
C SER A 112 6.23 2.35 76.17
N GLY A 113 6.93 3.33 76.77
CA GLY A 113 8.40 3.35 76.97
C GLY A 113 8.86 2.49 78.16
N PRO A 114 9.93 2.81 78.92
CA PRO A 114 11.23 3.42 78.62
C PRO A 114 12.44 2.50 79.01
N ALA A 115 13.68 2.86 78.66
CA ALA A 115 14.94 2.38 79.27
C ALA A 115 16.07 3.32 78.83
N VAL A 116 17.02 3.81 79.62
CA VAL A 116 17.50 3.65 81.01
C VAL A 116 18.18 4.96 81.39
#